data_AF-A0A371D5N2-F1
#
_entry.id   AF-A0A371D5N2-F1
#
_cell.length_a   1.000
_cell.length_b   1.000
_cell.length_c   1.000
_cell.angle_alpha   90.00
_cell.angle_beta   90.00
_cell.angle_gamma   90.00
#
_symmetry.space_group_name_H-M   'P 1'
#
loop_
_entity.id
_entity.type
_entity.pdbx_description
1 polymer ?
#
loop_
_entity_poly.entity_id
_entity_poly.type
_entity_poly.pdbx_seq_one_letter_code
_entity_poly.pdbx_strand_id
1 'polypeptide(L)'
;MWCVFIVRSRSRSPLLPLTSDLHSGLFNYVGAFDFSSAYPVLTSTSRGLLTMVSLGRGNEVHEDLEGAATSWVRAGWNLSSKWLPWSPSEGCQGTNSEGCAVAPRYFGDRFCASGPVSPLRERTPREQIALESAWTVYWWRGGYTCGPGCHSGLEEIEASSRTCPRSWLDGV
;
A
#
# COMPACT_ATOMS: atom_id res chain seq x y z
N MET A 1 12.94 0.24 21.92
CA MET A 1 13.26 -1.02 21.21
C MET A 1 12.33 -1.12 20.02
N TRP A 2 12.86 -1.11 18.80
CA TRP A 2 12.04 -1.20 17.58
C TRP A 2 11.94 -2.67 17.18
N CYS A 3 10.73 -3.22 17.13
CA CYS A 3 10.49 -4.56 16.60
C CYS A 3 10.12 -4.43 15.12
N VAL A 4 10.89 -5.09 14.24
CA VAL A 4 10.55 -5.23 12.83
C VAL A 4 9.82 -6.57 12.68
N PHE A 5 8.52 -6.52 12.41
CA PHE A 5 7.72 -7.71 12.15
C PHE A 5 7.80 -8.06 10.66
N ILE A 6 8.42 -9.20 10.34
CA ILE A 6 8.48 -9.70 8.97
C ILE A 6 7.28 -10.61 8.73
N VAL A 7 6.36 -10.19 7.87
CA VAL A 7 5.24 -11.02 7.41
C VAL A 7 5.66 -11.73 6.12
N ARG A 8 5.60 -13.07 6.13
CA ARG A 8 5.91 -13.86 4.94
C ARG A 8 4.72 -13.80 3.97
N SER A 9 5.00 -13.46 2.71
CA SER A 9 3.98 -13.50 1.65
C SER A 9 3.33 -14.88 1.55
N ARG A 10 2.00 -14.89 1.37
CA ARG A 10 1.22 -16.11 1.10
C ARG A 10 1.40 -16.60 -0.35
N SER A 11 2.00 -15.78 -1.20
CA SER A 11 2.29 -16.13 -2.60
C SER A 11 3.72 -16.64 -2.77
N ARG A 12 3.93 -17.52 -3.77
CA ARG A 12 5.27 -17.93 -4.23
C ARG A 12 5.91 -16.90 -5.17
N SER A 13 5.15 -15.91 -5.63
CA SER A 13 5.69 -14.84 -6.48
C SER A 13 6.14 -13.66 -5.61
N PRO A 14 7.41 -13.22 -5.73
CA PRO A 14 7.87 -11.99 -5.07
C PRO A 14 7.20 -10.73 -5.62
N LEU A 15 6.52 -10.85 -6.78
CA LEU A 15 5.81 -9.78 -7.47
C LEU A 15 4.29 -9.83 -7.26
N LEU A 16 3.79 -10.76 -6.46
CA LEU A 16 2.42 -10.69 -5.97
C LEU A 16 2.46 -9.92 -4.65
N PRO A 17 2.01 -8.66 -4.64
CA PRO A 17 2.05 -7.84 -3.46
C PRO A 17 1.17 -8.46 -2.39
N LEU A 18 1.50 -8.11 -1.16
CA LEU A 18 0.70 -8.24 0.05
C LEU A 18 -0.61 -7.42 -0.02
N THR A 19 -1.27 -7.33 -1.19
CA THR A 19 -2.53 -6.59 -1.36
C THR A 19 -3.69 -7.21 -0.61
N SER A 20 -3.53 -8.45 -0.14
CA SER A 20 -4.45 -9.16 0.75
C SER A 20 -4.07 -9.04 2.24
N ASP A 21 -3.10 -8.21 2.59
CA ASP A 21 -2.70 -8.02 3.99
C ASP A 21 -3.59 -7.01 4.72
N LEU A 22 -3.48 -7.02 6.05
CA LEU A 22 -4.36 -6.34 6.98
C LEU A 22 -4.55 -4.83 6.68
N HIS A 23 -3.47 -4.08 6.45
CA HIS A 23 -3.56 -2.63 6.24
C HIS A 23 -2.45 -2.06 5.37
N SER A 24 -2.61 -0.80 4.93
CA SER A 24 -1.65 -0.05 4.09
C SER A 24 -0.20 -0.03 4.59
N GLY A 25 0.02 -0.15 5.89
CA GLY A 25 1.37 -0.16 6.49
C GLY A 25 2.16 -1.45 6.20
N LEU A 26 1.51 -2.47 5.63
CA LEU A 26 2.13 -3.73 5.22
C LEU A 26 2.46 -3.77 3.71
N PHE A 27 2.11 -2.73 2.96
CA PHE A 27 2.35 -2.65 1.52
C PHE A 27 3.79 -2.19 1.26
N ASN A 28 4.76 -3.03 1.63
CA ASN A 28 6.17 -2.75 1.43
C ASN A 28 6.85 -3.98 0.85
N TYR A 29 7.93 -3.78 0.09
CA TYR A 29 8.82 -4.85 -0.30
C TYR A 29 10.27 -4.46 -0.02
N VAL A 30 11.07 -5.47 0.26
CA VAL A 30 12.53 -5.36 0.37
C VAL A 30 13.09 -6.47 -0.51
N GLY A 31 13.70 -6.07 -1.62
CA GLY A 31 14.44 -6.93 -2.52
C GLY A 31 15.92 -7.01 -2.14
N ALA A 32 16.69 -7.78 -2.90
CA ALA A 32 18.12 -7.91 -2.69
C ALA A 32 18.89 -6.61 -3.00
N PHE A 33 18.36 -5.79 -3.90
CA PHE A 33 19.03 -4.58 -4.40
C PHE A 33 18.20 -3.32 -4.23
N ASP A 34 16.94 -3.45 -3.82
CA ASP A 34 15.97 -2.37 -3.82
C ASP A 34 14.92 -2.55 -2.73
N PHE A 35 14.20 -1.49 -2.45
CA PHE A 35 13.06 -1.51 -1.55
C PHE A 35 12.00 -0.54 -2.02
N SER A 36 10.78 -0.76 -1.58
CA SER A 36 9.75 0.26 -1.62
C SER A 36 8.80 0.14 -0.45
N SER A 37 8.48 1.29 0.13
CA SER A 37 7.41 1.46 1.10
C SER A 37 6.28 2.24 0.46
N ALA A 38 5.11 1.61 0.32
CA ALA A 38 3.92 2.32 -0.11
C ALA A 38 3.32 3.11 1.07
N TYR A 39 2.74 4.26 0.75
CA TYR A 39 2.09 5.13 1.73
C TYR A 39 3.03 5.53 2.91
N PRO A 40 4.23 6.07 2.64
CA PRO A 40 5.20 6.39 3.69
C PRO A 40 4.67 7.48 4.64
N VAL A 41 3.76 8.35 4.20
CA VAL A 41 3.14 9.38 5.05
C VAL A 41 2.16 8.71 6.04
N LEU A 42 1.32 7.80 5.55
CA LEU A 42 0.45 6.99 6.42
C LEU A 42 1.27 6.17 7.43
N THR A 43 2.30 5.46 6.95
CA THR A 43 3.14 4.60 7.79
C THR A 43 3.91 5.40 8.84
N SER A 44 4.48 6.55 8.49
CA SER A 44 5.22 7.40 9.43
C SER A 44 4.34 8.06 10.50
N THR A 45 3.04 8.17 10.24
CA THR A 45 2.04 8.69 11.19
C THR A 45 1.24 7.58 11.87
N SER A 46 1.69 6.32 11.76
CA SER A 46 1.05 5.13 12.32
C SER A 46 -0.44 5.00 11.92
N ARG A 47 -0.77 5.33 10.67
CA ARG A 47 -2.14 5.24 10.12
C ARG A 47 -2.24 4.04 9.19
N GLY A 48 -3.10 3.09 9.51
CA GLY A 48 -3.31 1.88 8.73
C GLY A 48 -4.69 1.83 8.08
N LEU A 49 -4.74 1.82 6.76
CA LEU A 49 -5.99 1.65 6.03
C LEU A 49 -6.32 0.17 5.82
N LEU A 50 -7.39 -0.32 6.46
CA LEU A 50 -7.81 -1.73 6.45
C LEU A 50 -8.36 -2.15 5.07
N THR A 51 -7.88 -3.28 4.54
CA THR A 51 -8.35 -3.85 3.25
C THR A 51 -9.67 -4.60 3.44
N MET A 52 -10.56 -4.66 2.43
CA MET A 52 -11.87 -5.35 2.60
C MET A 52 -11.72 -6.84 2.90
N VAL A 53 -10.67 -7.49 2.39
CA VAL A 53 -10.37 -8.89 2.69
C VAL A 53 -10.18 -9.12 4.20
N SER A 54 -9.83 -8.08 4.95
CA SER A 54 -9.69 -8.11 6.40
C SER A 54 -10.94 -7.70 7.17
N LEU A 55 -12.02 -7.29 6.49
CA LEU A 55 -13.26 -6.85 7.13
C LEU A 55 -14.33 -7.94 7.05
N GLY A 56 -14.91 -8.28 8.20
CA GLY A 56 -16.11 -9.09 8.32
C GLY A 56 -17.39 -8.29 8.02
N ARG A 57 -18.55 -8.90 8.27
CA ARG A 57 -19.84 -8.21 8.15
C ARG A 57 -19.88 -7.04 9.13
N GLY A 58 -20.17 -5.83 8.64
CA GLY A 58 -20.32 -4.65 9.51
C GLY A 58 -19.05 -3.86 9.76
N ASN A 59 -17.98 -4.06 8.98
CA ASN A 59 -16.71 -3.31 9.08
C ASN A 59 -15.86 -3.62 10.30
N GLU A 60 -16.12 -4.75 10.92
CA GLU A 60 -15.28 -5.29 11.96
C GLU A 60 -14.11 -6.03 11.33
N VAL A 61 -12.95 -6.01 11.98
CA VAL A 61 -11.81 -6.83 11.53
C VAL A 61 -12.21 -8.29 11.67
N HIS A 62 -11.92 -9.11 10.66
CA HIS A 62 -12.19 -10.55 10.70
C HIS A 62 -11.56 -11.18 11.95
N GLU A 63 -12.25 -12.09 12.62
CA GLU A 63 -11.83 -12.68 13.91
C GLU A 63 -10.38 -13.20 13.87
N ASP A 64 -10.00 -13.89 12.79
CA ASP A 64 -8.64 -14.38 12.53
C ASP A 64 -7.54 -13.30 12.54
N LEU A 65 -7.90 -12.03 12.38
CA LEU A 65 -6.98 -10.88 12.29
C LEU A 65 -7.08 -9.94 13.50
N GLU A 66 -8.02 -10.15 14.42
CA GLU A 66 -8.21 -9.29 15.60
C GLU A 66 -6.97 -9.21 16.48
N GLY A 67 -6.26 -10.33 16.68
CA GLY A 67 -5.03 -10.35 17.46
C GLY A 67 -3.94 -9.47 16.84
N ALA A 68 -3.81 -9.50 15.51
CA ALA A 68 -2.88 -8.66 14.78
C ALA A 68 -3.30 -7.18 14.87
N ALA A 69 -4.57 -6.86 14.58
CA ALA A 69 -5.09 -5.49 14.66
C ALA A 69 -4.92 -4.91 16.07
N THR A 70 -5.24 -5.68 17.11
CA THR A 70 -5.04 -5.30 18.51
C THR A 70 -3.56 -5.02 18.81
N SER A 71 -2.65 -5.85 18.31
CA SER A 71 -1.21 -5.63 18.48
C SER A 71 -0.75 -4.31 17.82
N TRP A 72 -1.24 -4.00 16.63
CA TRP A 72 -0.94 -2.73 15.94
C TRP A 72 -1.49 -1.52 16.70
N VAL A 73 -2.74 -1.59 17.17
CA VAL A 73 -3.35 -0.53 17.98
C VAL A 73 -2.57 -0.31 19.28
N ARG A 74 -2.15 -1.39 19.97
CA ARG A 74 -1.27 -1.29 21.15
C ARG A 74 0.11 -0.69 20.83
N ALA A 75 0.60 -0.88 19.62
CA ALA A 75 1.81 -0.24 19.11
C ALA A 75 1.60 1.21 18.65
N GLY A 76 0.42 1.79 18.88
CA GLY A 76 0.10 3.19 18.58
C GLY A 76 -0.48 3.43 17.18
N TRP A 77 -0.90 2.38 16.47
CA TRP A 77 -1.53 2.54 15.17
C TRP A 77 -2.99 2.93 15.25
N ASN A 78 -3.39 3.88 14.42
CA ASN A 78 -4.78 4.21 14.16
C ASN A 78 -5.22 3.47 12.90
N LEU A 79 -6.10 2.48 13.06
CA LEU A 79 -6.62 1.66 11.96
C LEU A 79 -8.00 2.17 11.54
N SER A 80 -8.24 2.28 10.23
CA SER A 80 -9.53 2.73 9.68
C SER A 80 -9.79 2.07 8.34
N SER A 81 -11.05 1.78 8.03
CA SER A 81 -11.47 1.36 6.69
C SER A 81 -11.61 2.54 5.72
N LYS A 82 -11.75 3.77 6.26
CA LYS A 82 -11.95 5.02 5.51
C LYS A 82 -10.74 5.94 5.62
N TRP A 83 -10.28 6.42 4.46
CA TRP A 83 -9.17 7.37 4.34
C TRP A 83 -9.53 8.82 4.64
N LEU A 84 -10.75 9.25 4.30
CA LEU A 84 -11.13 10.67 4.32
C LEU A 84 -10.83 11.41 5.64
N PRO A 85 -11.02 10.83 6.83
CA PRO A 85 -10.65 11.51 8.09
C PRO A 85 -9.17 11.88 8.21
N TRP A 86 -8.30 11.28 7.41
CA TRP A 86 -6.86 11.54 7.37
C TRP A 86 -6.42 12.33 6.15
N SER A 87 -7.35 12.64 5.25
CA SER A 87 -7.08 13.36 4.01
C SER A 87 -6.64 14.80 4.32
N PRO A 88 -5.56 15.31 3.69
CA PRO A 88 -5.20 16.72 3.81
C PRO A 88 -6.16 17.63 3.03
N SER A 89 -6.94 17.08 2.11
CA SER A 89 -8.00 17.76 1.35
C SER A 89 -9.37 17.42 1.91
N GLU A 90 -10.32 18.37 1.78
CA GLU A 90 -11.73 18.21 2.21
C GLU A 90 -12.47 17.04 1.54
N GLY A 91 -11.91 16.49 0.45
CA GLY A 91 -12.49 15.36 -0.26
C GLY A 91 -11.47 14.48 -0.94
N CYS A 92 -11.98 13.48 -1.66
CA CYS A 92 -11.18 12.59 -2.48
C CYS A 92 -10.90 13.21 -3.85
N GLN A 93 -9.62 13.31 -4.19
CA GLN A 93 -9.08 13.77 -5.47
C GLN A 93 -8.83 12.63 -6.47
N GLY A 94 -9.53 11.51 -6.29
CA GLY A 94 -9.41 10.32 -7.15
C GLY A 94 -8.05 9.66 -7.05
N THR A 95 -7.39 9.43 -8.20
CA THR A 95 -6.06 8.81 -8.27
C THR A 95 -5.00 9.60 -7.49
N ASN A 96 -5.24 10.90 -7.31
CA ASN A 96 -4.37 11.81 -6.57
C ASN A 96 -4.53 11.74 -5.04
N SER A 97 -5.51 11.00 -4.51
CA SER A 97 -5.67 10.84 -3.07
C SER A 97 -4.90 9.66 -2.54
N GLU A 98 -3.92 9.92 -1.66
CA GLU A 98 -3.02 8.90 -1.09
C GLU A 98 -3.74 7.65 -0.61
N GLY A 99 -4.77 7.77 0.24
CA GLY A 99 -5.46 6.61 0.82
C GLY A 99 -6.73 6.14 0.12
N CYS A 100 -7.07 6.67 -1.05
CA CYS A 100 -8.29 6.28 -1.76
C CYS A 100 -8.25 4.79 -2.15
N ALA A 101 -9.32 4.04 -1.84
CA ALA A 101 -9.41 2.59 -2.06
C ALA A 101 -9.27 2.18 -3.54
N VAL A 102 -9.75 3.04 -4.44
CA VAL A 102 -9.79 2.81 -5.89
C VAL A 102 -8.57 3.41 -6.60
N ALA A 103 -7.77 4.20 -5.89
CA ALA A 103 -6.64 4.87 -6.51
C ALA A 103 -5.59 3.82 -6.86
N PRO A 104 -5.21 3.71 -8.15
CA PRO A 104 -4.19 2.78 -8.56
C PRO A 104 -2.85 3.23 -8.00
N ARG A 105 -2.04 2.25 -7.63
CA ARG A 105 -0.71 2.42 -7.06
C ARG A 105 0.24 1.46 -7.72
N TYR A 106 1.51 1.82 -7.69
CA TYR A 106 2.57 0.92 -8.04
C TYR A 106 3.83 1.29 -7.28
N PHE A 107 4.71 0.32 -7.06
CA PHE A 107 5.95 0.63 -6.39
C PHE A 107 6.77 1.58 -7.26
N GLY A 108 7.25 2.67 -6.67
CA GLY A 108 7.93 3.75 -7.39
C GLY A 108 7.02 4.89 -7.83
N ASP A 109 5.71 4.82 -7.58
CA ASP A 109 4.84 5.98 -7.76
C ASP A 109 5.16 7.11 -6.76
N ARG A 110 4.52 8.26 -6.95
CA ARG A 110 4.74 9.45 -6.11
C ARG A 110 4.29 9.30 -4.64
N PHE A 111 3.52 8.26 -4.32
CA PHE A 111 3.09 7.92 -2.96
C PHE A 111 3.92 6.78 -2.37
N CYS A 112 5.03 6.43 -3.01
CA CYS A 112 5.97 5.43 -2.52
C CYS A 112 7.30 6.11 -2.15
N ALA A 113 7.92 5.65 -1.08
CA ALA A 113 9.33 5.84 -0.86
C ALA A 113 10.05 4.60 -1.42
N SER A 114 10.90 4.76 -2.44
CA SER A 114 11.61 3.64 -3.07
C SER A 114 13.05 4.01 -3.41
N GLY A 115 13.89 3.00 -3.56
CA GLY A 115 15.26 3.21 -3.99
C GLY A 115 16.10 1.94 -3.89
N PRO A 116 17.36 2.02 -4.35
CA PRO A 116 18.30 0.94 -4.15
C PRO A 116 18.71 0.88 -2.67
N VAL A 117 19.04 -0.33 -2.20
CA VAL A 117 19.59 -0.55 -0.85
C VAL A 117 21.02 0.00 -0.72
N SER A 118 21.71 0.18 -1.86
CA SER A 118 23.07 0.73 -1.92
C SER A 118 23.13 2.17 -1.37
N PRO A 119 24.15 2.50 -0.55
CA PRO A 119 24.36 3.86 -0.04
C PRO A 119 24.46 4.88 -1.18
N LEU A 120 23.99 6.11 -0.95
CA LEU A 120 24.00 7.19 -1.95
C LEU A 120 25.36 7.39 -2.64
N ARG A 121 26.46 7.21 -1.90
CA ARG A 121 27.84 7.37 -2.42
C ARG A 121 28.29 6.24 -3.35
N GLU A 122 27.65 5.09 -3.27
CA GLU A 122 28.01 3.87 -4.00
C GLU A 122 27.05 3.59 -5.16
N ARG A 123 26.01 4.41 -5.33
CA ARG A 123 25.02 4.24 -6.40
C ARG A 123 25.65 4.46 -7.76
N THR A 124 25.48 3.48 -8.63
CA THR A 124 25.89 3.53 -10.02
C THR A 124 24.70 3.87 -10.92
N PRO A 125 24.92 4.53 -12.08
CA PRO A 125 23.86 4.75 -13.08
C PRO A 125 23.17 3.46 -13.53
N ARG A 126 23.88 2.33 -13.50
CA ARG A 126 23.34 1.02 -13.88
C ARG A 126 22.27 0.52 -12.90
N GLU A 127 22.45 0.75 -11.60
CA GLU A 127 21.43 0.41 -10.60
C GLU A 127 20.17 1.25 -10.77
N GLN A 128 20.30 2.53 -11.11
CA GLN A 128 19.17 3.41 -11.41
C GLN A 128 18.38 2.93 -12.64
N ILE A 129 19.06 2.60 -13.74
CA ILE A 129 18.42 2.07 -14.96
C ILE A 129 17.74 0.72 -14.70
N ALA A 130 18.34 -0.14 -13.88
CA ALA A 130 17.76 -1.43 -13.50
C ALA A 130 16.44 -1.26 -12.74
N LEU A 131 16.32 -0.22 -11.90
CA LEU A 131 15.06 0.12 -11.23
C LEU A 131 14.01 0.60 -12.22
N GLU A 132 14.37 1.45 -13.17
CA GLU A 132 13.43 2.02 -14.15
C GLU A 132 12.89 0.97 -15.14
N SER A 133 13.72 -0.03 -15.48
CA SER A 133 13.34 -1.13 -16.39
C SER A 133 12.71 -2.34 -15.69
N ALA A 134 12.53 -2.30 -14.36
CA ALA A 134 12.03 -3.42 -13.58
C ALA A 134 10.54 -3.71 -13.83
N TRP A 135 10.15 -4.97 -13.64
CA TRP A 135 8.76 -5.30 -13.40
C TRP A 135 8.34 -4.74 -12.04
N THR A 136 7.19 -4.11 -12.00
CA THR A 136 6.59 -3.59 -10.77
C THR A 136 5.21 -4.19 -10.57
N VAL A 137 4.73 -4.05 -9.36
CA VAL A 137 3.37 -4.37 -9.01
C VAL A 137 2.52 -3.13 -9.23
N TYR A 138 1.42 -3.28 -9.95
CA TYR A 138 0.30 -2.35 -10.00
C TYR A 138 -0.86 -2.90 -9.16
N TRP A 139 -1.42 -2.11 -8.27
CA TRP A 139 -2.52 -2.52 -7.41
C TRP A 139 -3.52 -1.40 -7.15
N TRP A 140 -4.70 -1.77 -6.68
CA TRP A 140 -5.58 -0.90 -5.91
C TRP A 140 -5.94 -1.62 -4.62
N ARG A 141 -5.96 -0.86 -3.53
CA ARG A 141 -6.06 -1.42 -2.16
C ARG A 141 -7.39 -2.14 -1.93
N GLY A 142 -8.44 -1.78 -2.66
CA GLY A 142 -9.78 -2.14 -2.26
C GLY A 142 -10.21 -1.36 -1.02
N GLY A 143 -11.48 -1.51 -0.64
CA GLY A 143 -12.04 -0.76 0.49
C GLY A 143 -13.32 -0.02 0.16
N TYR A 144 -13.77 0.71 1.15
CA TYR A 144 -14.77 1.76 0.97
C TYR A 144 -14.24 2.84 0.06
N THR A 145 -15.06 3.17 -0.94
CA THR A 145 -14.82 4.36 -1.75
C THR A 145 -15.06 5.61 -0.92
N CYS A 146 -14.59 6.74 -1.41
CA CYS A 146 -14.67 7.99 -0.67
C CYS A 146 -16.06 8.65 -0.74
N GLY A 147 -17.02 8.04 -1.43
CA GLY A 147 -18.39 8.56 -1.56
C GLY A 147 -18.93 8.46 -3.00
N PRO A 148 -20.13 8.98 -3.27
CA PRO A 148 -20.85 8.77 -4.53
C PRO A 148 -20.13 9.28 -5.80
N GLY A 149 -19.23 10.26 -5.66
CA GLY A 149 -18.41 10.75 -6.77
C GLY A 149 -17.18 9.89 -7.07
N CYS A 150 -16.93 8.83 -6.30
CA CYS A 150 -15.76 7.97 -6.42
C CYS A 150 -16.14 6.68 -7.17
N HIS A 151 -15.31 6.28 -8.14
CA HIS A 151 -15.43 5.02 -8.88
C HIS A 151 -16.87 4.69 -9.33
N SER A 152 -17.48 5.62 -10.08
CA SER A 152 -18.83 5.48 -10.63
C SER A 152 -19.93 5.25 -9.59
N GLY A 153 -19.73 5.72 -8.35
CA GLY A 153 -20.72 5.64 -7.28
C GLY A 153 -20.78 4.29 -6.56
N LEU A 154 -19.84 3.38 -6.83
CA LEU A 154 -19.69 2.17 -6.04
C LEU A 154 -19.29 2.55 -4.61
N GLU A 155 -19.87 1.89 -3.61
CA GLU A 155 -19.55 2.13 -2.19
C GLU A 155 -18.30 1.37 -1.74
N GLU A 156 -18.00 0.25 -2.41
CA GLU A 156 -16.91 -0.65 -2.12
C GLU A 156 -16.28 -1.17 -3.42
N ILE A 157 -14.98 -1.44 -3.38
CA ILE A 157 -14.29 -2.18 -4.43
C ILE A 157 -13.39 -3.27 -3.81
N GLU A 158 -13.35 -4.43 -4.46
CA GLU A 158 -12.42 -5.50 -4.08
C GLU A 158 -10.98 -5.08 -4.41
N ALA A 159 -10.04 -5.48 -3.55
CA ALA A 159 -8.62 -5.28 -3.79
C ALA A 159 -8.14 -6.12 -4.97
N SER A 160 -7.19 -5.62 -5.75
CA SER A 160 -6.53 -6.45 -6.75
C SER A 160 -5.15 -5.94 -7.10
N SER A 161 -4.42 -6.78 -7.83
CA SER A 161 -3.11 -6.43 -8.36
C SER A 161 -2.79 -7.17 -9.65
N ARG A 162 -1.81 -6.63 -10.37
CA ARG A 162 -1.18 -7.23 -11.54
C ARG A 162 0.29 -6.83 -11.57
N THR A 163 1.11 -7.65 -12.19
CA THR A 163 2.52 -7.29 -12.45
C THR A 163 2.64 -6.76 -13.87
N CYS A 164 3.38 -5.67 -14.05
CA CYS A 164 3.66 -5.10 -15.36
C CYS A 164 5.06 -4.47 -15.40
N PRO A 165 5.64 -4.25 -16.59
CA PRO A 165 6.84 -3.41 -16.70
C PRO A 165 6.57 -2.01 -16.15
N ARG A 166 7.49 -1.45 -15.37
CA ARG A 166 7.34 -0.10 -14.79
C ARG A 166 7.19 0.97 -15.89
N SER A 167 7.87 0.80 -17.01
CA SER A 167 7.78 1.69 -18.18
C SER A 167 6.37 1.83 -18.78
N TRP A 168 5.43 0.92 -18.47
CA TRP A 168 4.03 1.04 -18.90
C TRP A 168 3.21 2.00 -18.03
N LEU A 169 3.74 2.38 -16.88
CA LEU A 169 3.08 3.23 -15.89
C LEU A 169 3.61 4.67 -15.94
N ASP A 170 4.71 4.90 -16.66
CA ASP A 170 5.24 6.25 -16.92
C ASP A 170 4.24 7.04 -17.77
N GLY A 171 3.58 8.03 -17.16
CA GLY A 171 2.55 8.87 -17.80
C GLY A 171 1.11 8.63 -17.34
N VAL A 172 0.89 7.76 -16.34
CA VAL A 172 -0.41 7.51 -15.68
C VAL A 172 -0.58 8.35 -14.42
#